data_AF-A0A842YJ84-F1
#
_entry.id   AF-A0A842YJ84-F1
#
_cell.length_a   1.000
_cell.length_b   1.000
_cell.length_c   1.000
_cell.angle_alpha   90.00
_cell.angle_beta   90.00
_cell.angle_gamma   90.00
#
_symmetry.space_group_name_H-M   'P 1'
#
loop_
_entity.id
_entity.type
_entity.pdbx_description
1 polymer ?
#
loop_
_entity_poly.entity_id
_entity_poly.type
_entity_poly.pdbx_seq_one_letter_code
_entity_poly.pdbx_strand_id
1 'polypeptide(L)'
;MIDFIRFIPLLALSFCSGVIDLSLGMGYGFTVTPVMLMLGFTPQEAVPAVLISSFVGGISSSIWNHRLHNVDFSFSSKAFKIASFTAVLGVLGAIVGVFISFNLPARIVSLYIGFIVIASGILVIISKNLVSEFSWNKMAIISLIGSLNKGLTGSGFGPVI
;
A
#
# COMPACT_ATOMS: atom_id res chain seq x y z
N MET A 1 -5.51 -23.66 9.74
CA MET A 1 -6.70 -23.81 8.88
C MET A 1 -7.56 -22.58 9.10
N ILE A 2 -7.87 -21.81 8.06
CA ILE A 2 -8.75 -20.64 8.22
C ILE A 2 -10.17 -21.18 8.38
N ASP A 3 -10.70 -21.13 9.60
CA ASP A 3 -12.08 -21.53 9.82
C ASP A 3 -13.01 -20.62 9.01
N PHE A 4 -14.09 -21.19 8.46
CA PHE A 4 -15.04 -20.48 7.59
C PHE A 4 -15.57 -19.18 8.24
N ILE A 5 -15.65 -19.17 9.57
CA ILE A 5 -16.06 -18.03 10.42
C ILE A 5 -15.06 -16.87 10.37
N ARG A 6 -13.75 -17.14 10.22
CA ARG A 6 -12.71 -16.10 10.09
C ARG A 6 -12.60 -15.58 8.65
N PHE A 7 -12.97 -16.41 7.69
CA PHE A 7 -12.84 -16.10 6.27
C PHE A 7 -13.85 -15.02 5.81
N ILE A 8 -15.13 -15.15 6.17
CA ILE A 8 -16.16 -14.21 5.71
C ILE A 8 -15.91 -12.76 6.16
N PRO A 9 -15.60 -12.48 7.44
CA PRO A 9 -15.29 -11.13 7.88
C PRO A 9 -14.03 -10.58 7.20
N LEU A 10 -13.01 -11.41 7.02
CA LEU A 10 -11.76 -11.01 6.35
C LEU A 10 -12.01 -10.66 4.87
N LEU A 11 -12.86 -11.42 4.18
CA LEU A 11 -13.27 -11.15 2.81
C LEU A 11 -14.00 -9.81 2.72
N ALA A 12 -14.98 -9.57 3.59
CA ALA A 12 -15.73 -8.32 3.61
C ALA A 12 -14.82 -7.11 3.92
N LEU A 13 -13.95 -7.22 4.93
CA LEU A 13 -12.98 -6.17 5.28
C LEU A 13 -12.00 -5.90 4.14
N SER A 14 -11.47 -6.95 3.52
CA SER A 14 -10.55 -6.82 2.39
C SER A 14 -11.23 -6.18 1.18
N PHE A 15 -12.48 -6.54 0.90
CA PHE A 15 -13.24 -5.94 -0.18
C PHE A 15 -13.52 -4.45 0.09
N CYS A 16 -14.07 -4.11 1.26
CA CYS A 16 -14.39 -2.72 1.60
C CYS A 16 -13.14 -1.83 1.64
N SER A 17 -12.06 -2.29 2.30
CA SER A 17 -10.80 -1.56 2.33
C SER A 17 -10.16 -1.46 0.94
N GLY A 18 -10.32 -2.48 0.10
CA GLY A 18 -9.86 -2.46 -1.29
C GLY A 18 -10.61 -1.43 -2.13
N VAL A 19 -11.93 -1.32 -1.98
CA VAL A 19 -12.72 -0.27 -2.66
C VAL A 19 -12.26 1.12 -2.24
N ILE A 20 -12.04 1.34 -0.94
CA ILE A 20 -11.52 2.61 -0.41
C ILE A 20 -10.13 2.90 -0.99
N ASP A 21 -9.22 1.93 -0.97
CA ASP A 21 -7.85 2.07 -1.47
C ASP A 21 -7.79 2.35 -2.97
N LEU A 22 -8.58 1.66 -3.78
CA LEU A 22 -8.59 1.88 -5.24
C LEU A 22 -9.27 3.18 -5.64
N SER A 23 -10.10 3.76 -4.76
CA SER A 23 -10.80 5.04 -4.99
C SER A 23 -10.02 6.24 -4.43
N LEU A 24 -9.45 6.11 -3.23
CA LEU A 24 -8.76 7.18 -2.51
C LEU A 24 -7.24 7.09 -2.58
N GLY A 25 -6.68 5.98 -3.05
CA GLY A 25 -5.24 5.78 -3.25
C GLY A 25 -4.47 5.23 -2.04
N MET A 26 -5.11 5.00 -0.89
CA MET A 26 -4.47 4.43 0.30
C MET A 26 -5.50 3.76 1.23
N GLY A 27 -5.04 2.82 2.08
CA GLY A 27 -5.79 2.30 3.23
C GLY A 27 -5.90 0.78 3.29
N TYR A 28 -5.66 0.07 2.18
CA TYR A 28 -5.82 -1.39 2.14
C TYR A 28 -4.86 -2.09 3.10
N GLY A 29 -3.55 -1.89 2.91
CA GLY A 29 -2.54 -2.55 3.73
C GLY A 29 -2.48 -2.07 5.20
N PHE A 30 -2.91 -0.84 5.47
CA PHE A 30 -3.07 -0.32 6.85
C PHE A 30 -4.22 -0.99 7.60
N THR A 31 -5.18 -1.56 6.88
CA THR A 31 -6.36 -2.22 7.46
C THR A 31 -6.18 -3.74 7.47
N VAL A 32 -5.89 -4.33 6.32
CA VAL A 32 -5.88 -5.79 6.15
C VAL A 32 -4.68 -6.43 6.85
N THR A 33 -3.49 -5.81 6.81
CA THR A 33 -2.30 -6.41 7.43
C THR A 33 -2.46 -6.55 8.95
N PRO A 34 -2.82 -5.49 9.72
CA PRO A 34 -3.01 -5.63 11.16
C PRO A 34 -4.13 -6.61 11.52
N VAL A 35 -5.23 -6.63 10.76
CA VAL A 35 -6.32 -7.59 10.96
C VAL A 35 -5.82 -9.03 10.76
N MET A 36 -5.03 -9.30 9.72
CA MET A 36 -4.41 -10.62 9.53
C MET A 36 -3.50 -10.98 10.71
N LEU A 37 -2.67 -10.06 11.20
CA LEU A 37 -1.83 -10.32 12.37
C LEU A 37 -2.67 -10.63 13.62
N MET A 38 -3.76 -9.90 13.86
CA MET A 38 -4.69 -10.16 14.98
C MET A 38 -5.39 -11.52 14.86
N LEU A 39 -5.61 -12.01 13.64
CA LEU A 39 -6.17 -13.33 13.38
C LEU A 39 -5.13 -14.47 13.54
N GLY A 40 -3.88 -14.12 13.87
CA GLY A 40 -2.81 -15.06 14.14
C GLY A 40 -1.93 -15.40 12.93
N PHE A 41 -2.09 -14.71 11.81
CA PHE A 41 -1.17 -14.83 10.69
C PHE A 41 0.18 -14.18 11.02
N THR A 42 1.24 -14.75 10.49
CA THR A 42 2.57 -14.16 10.59
C THR A 42 2.74 -13.03 9.56
N PRO A 43 3.61 -12.03 9.81
CA PRO A 43 3.93 -11.00 8.81
C PRO A 43 4.41 -11.60 7.49
N GLN A 44 5.13 -12.72 7.54
CA GLN A 44 5.65 -13.43 6.38
C GLN A 44 4.53 -14.01 5.50
N GLU A 45 3.34 -14.26 6.05
CA GLU A 45 2.15 -14.68 5.31
C GLU A 45 1.32 -13.48 4.87
N ALA A 46 1.10 -12.52 5.77
CA ALA A 46 0.23 -11.37 5.53
C ALA A 46 0.81 -10.39 4.49
N VAL A 47 2.10 -10.06 4.60
CA VAL A 47 2.73 -9.04 3.75
C VAL A 47 2.72 -9.44 2.27
N PRO A 48 3.16 -10.64 1.86
CA PRO A 48 3.09 -11.05 0.45
C PRO A 48 1.66 -11.13 -0.08
N ALA A 49 0.72 -11.63 0.73
CA ALA A 49 -0.69 -11.74 0.33
C ALA A 49 -1.29 -10.37 0.02
N VAL A 50 -1.09 -9.40 0.92
CA VAL A 50 -1.55 -8.02 0.77
C VAL A 50 -0.86 -7.31 -0.40
N LEU A 51 0.44 -7.54 -0.61
CA LEU A 51 1.18 -6.94 -1.72
C LEU A 51 0.66 -7.42 -3.09
N ILE A 52 0.46 -8.73 -3.25
CA ILE A 52 -0.05 -9.31 -4.49
C ILE A 52 -1.47 -8.81 -4.77
N SER A 53 -2.36 -8.84 -3.77
CA SER A 53 -3.73 -8.35 -3.97
C SER A 53 -3.77 -6.86 -4.29
N SER A 54 -2.96 -6.04 -3.59
CA SER A 54 -2.82 -4.61 -3.88
C SER A 54 -2.30 -4.35 -5.29
N PHE A 55 -1.35 -5.17 -5.77
CA PHE A 55 -0.77 -5.02 -7.09
C PHE A 55 -1.79 -5.29 -8.19
N VAL A 56 -2.54 -6.39 -8.08
CA VAL A 56 -3.60 -6.75 -9.02
C VAL A 56 -4.72 -5.70 -9.00
N GLY A 57 -5.11 -5.24 -7.81
CA GLY A 57 -6.07 -4.15 -7.64
C GLY A 57 -5.59 -2.85 -8.29
N GLY A 58 -4.33 -2.48 -8.08
CA GLY A 58 -3.72 -1.27 -8.66
C GLY A 58 -3.66 -1.29 -10.19
N ILE A 59 -3.29 -2.43 -10.79
CA ILE A 59 -3.34 -2.59 -12.26
C ILE A 59 -4.78 -2.43 -12.76
N SER A 60 -5.72 -3.10 -12.11
CA SER A 60 -7.14 -3.05 -12.48
C SER A 60 -7.69 -1.62 -12.40
N SER A 61 -7.42 -0.92 -11.30
CA SER A 61 -7.81 0.48 -11.11
C SER A 61 -7.16 1.40 -12.15
N SER A 62 -5.89 1.20 -12.48
CA SER A 62 -5.20 2.01 -13.50
C SER A 62 -5.85 1.87 -14.89
N ILE A 63 -6.21 0.63 -15.28
CA ILE A 63 -6.88 0.37 -16.56
C ILE A 63 -8.25 1.04 -16.60
N TRP A 64 -9.05 0.90 -15.55
CA TRP A 64 -10.39 1.47 -15.50
C TRP A 64 -10.36 3.00 -15.45
N ASN A 65 -9.46 3.60 -14.67
CA ASN A 65 -9.31 5.06 -14.63
C ASN A 65 -8.89 5.64 -15.98
N HIS A 66 -8.12 4.90 -16.78
CA HIS A 66 -7.83 5.31 -18.14
C HIS A 66 -9.06 5.21 -19.05
N ARG A 67 -9.77 4.08 -19.02
CA ARG A 67 -10.95 3.84 -19.85
C ARG A 67 -12.11 4.78 -19.55
N LEU A 68 -12.26 5.18 -18.29
CA LEU A 68 -13.27 6.13 -17.84
C LEU A 68 -12.84 7.59 -18.03
N HIS A 69 -11.67 7.84 -18.64
CA HIS A 69 -11.11 9.17 -18.86
C HIS A 69 -10.86 10.00 -17.58
N ASN A 70 -10.73 9.34 -16.42
CA ASN A 70 -10.31 9.98 -15.18
C ASN A 70 -8.84 10.39 -15.20
N VAL A 71 -8.01 9.58 -15.88
CA VAL A 71 -6.56 9.85 -16.06
C VAL A 71 -6.12 9.45 -17.47
N ASP A 72 -5.37 10.32 -18.13
CA ASP A 72 -4.74 9.98 -19.39
C ASP A 72 -3.40 9.26 -19.16
N PHE A 73 -3.34 7.96 -19.45
CA PHE A 73 -2.10 7.17 -19.44
C PHE A 73 -1.52 6.92 -20.83
N SER A 74 -1.83 7.79 -21.81
CA SER A 74 -1.14 7.81 -23.09
C SER A 74 0.38 8.02 -22.90
N PHE A 75 1.21 7.42 -23.75
CA PHE A 75 2.68 7.42 -23.60
C PHE A 75 3.32 8.81 -23.48
N SER A 76 2.69 9.85 -24.03
CA SER A 76 3.19 11.22 -23.98
C SER A 76 2.69 12.01 -22.76
N SER A 77 1.73 11.49 -22.00
CA SER A 77 1.11 12.22 -20.90
C SER A 77 2.06 12.39 -19.72
N LYS A 78 1.91 13.51 -18.99
CA LYS A 78 2.64 13.73 -17.74
C LYS A 78 2.28 12.66 -16.69
N ALA A 79 1.02 12.24 -16.64
CA ALA A 79 0.55 11.22 -15.71
C ALA A 79 1.19 9.86 -15.97
N PHE A 80 1.35 9.46 -17.23
CA PHE A 80 2.05 8.23 -17.59
C PHE A 80 3.53 8.26 -17.17
N LYS A 81 4.21 9.39 -17.39
CA LYS A 81 5.62 9.56 -16.95
C LYS A 81 5.74 9.46 -15.43
N ILE A 82 4.84 10.08 -14.68
CA ILE A 82 4.84 9.99 -13.22
C ILE A 82 4.53 8.56 -12.78
N ALA A 83 3.46 7.94 -13.30
CA ALA A 83 3.04 6.59 -12.93
C ALA A 83 4.08 5.52 -13.26
N SER A 84 4.72 5.59 -14.43
CA SER A 84 5.79 4.66 -14.80
C SER A 84 7.03 4.84 -13.92
N PHE A 85 7.42 6.08 -13.64
CA PHE A 85 8.54 6.38 -12.75
C PHE A 85 8.29 5.86 -11.32
N THR A 86 7.11 6.13 -10.76
CA THR A 86 6.75 5.64 -9.42
C THR A 86 6.55 4.13 -9.38
N ALA A 87 6.05 3.51 -10.45
CA ALA A 87 5.91 2.06 -10.56
C ALA A 87 7.27 1.35 -10.55
N VAL A 88 8.26 1.86 -11.30
CA VAL A 88 9.61 1.27 -11.34
C VAL A 88 10.29 1.36 -9.97
N LEU A 89 10.33 2.56 -9.38
CA LEU A 89 10.87 2.73 -8.02
C LEU A 89 10.08 1.94 -6.99
N GLY A 90 8.76 1.85 -7.19
CA GLY A 90 7.82 1.12 -6.37
C GLY A 90 8.12 -0.36 -6.30
N VAL A 91 8.32 -1.00 -7.46
CA VAL A 91 8.67 -2.41 -7.54
C VAL A 91 10.04 -2.67 -6.91
N LEU A 92 11.04 -1.84 -7.22
CA LEU A 92 12.39 -1.99 -6.66
C LEU A 92 12.41 -1.87 -5.14
N GLY A 93 11.78 -0.82 -4.60
CA GLY A 93 11.69 -0.63 -3.15
C GLY A 93 10.87 -1.71 -2.48
N ALA A 94 9.75 -2.16 -3.07
CA ALA A 94 8.95 -3.24 -2.52
C ALA A 94 9.73 -4.56 -2.44
N ILE A 95 10.50 -4.91 -3.48
CA ILE A 95 11.35 -6.11 -3.47
C ILE A 95 12.35 -6.05 -2.30
N VAL A 96 13.07 -4.94 -2.16
CA VAL A 96 14.03 -4.76 -1.07
C VAL A 96 13.33 -4.81 0.30
N GLY A 97 12.17 -4.17 0.44
CA GLY A 97 11.38 -4.18 1.66
C GLY A 97 10.91 -5.58 2.05
N VAL A 98 10.47 -6.39 1.09
CA VAL A 98 10.10 -7.80 1.30
C VAL A 98 11.31 -8.58 1.77
N PHE A 99 12.47 -8.46 1.12
CA PHE A 99 13.70 -9.13 1.58
C PHE A 99 14.03 -8.78 3.03
N ILE A 100 13.92 -7.50 3.42
CA ILE A 100 14.14 -7.07 4.81
C ILE A 100 13.10 -7.74 5.74
N SER A 101 11.82 -7.76 5.36
CA SER A 101 10.73 -8.36 6.15
C SER A 101 10.98 -9.84 6.44
N PHE A 102 11.45 -10.60 5.45
CA PHE A 102 11.74 -12.03 5.58
C PHE A 102 12.99 -12.34 6.43
N ASN A 103 13.95 -11.41 6.50
CA ASN A 103 15.16 -11.57 7.29
C ASN A 103 15.00 -11.12 8.75
N LEU A 104 13.89 -10.46 9.10
CA LEU A 104 13.62 -10.00 10.46
C LEU A 104 12.71 -10.98 11.21
N PRO A 105 12.88 -11.12 12.54
CA PRO A 105 11.95 -11.87 13.37
C PRO A 105 10.53 -11.32 13.26
N ALA A 106 9.54 -12.22 13.11
CA ALA A 106 8.12 -11.87 13.00
C ALA A 106 7.66 -10.88 14.08
N ARG A 107 8.13 -11.04 15.31
CA ARG A 107 7.81 -10.12 16.43
C ARG A 107 8.23 -8.67 16.16
N ILE A 108 9.41 -8.46 15.57
CA ILE A 108 9.92 -7.12 15.26
C ILE A 108 9.09 -6.49 14.14
N VAL A 109 8.81 -7.27 13.09
CA VAL A 109 8.00 -6.80 11.96
C VAL A 109 6.58 -6.46 12.41
N SER A 110 5.94 -7.30 13.23
CA SER A 110 4.61 -7.02 13.79
C SER A 110 4.57 -5.75 14.65
N LEU A 111 5.57 -5.54 15.50
CA LEU A 111 5.67 -4.33 16.31
C LEU A 111 5.87 -3.08 15.44
N TYR A 112 6.69 -3.19 14.41
CA TYR A 112 6.91 -2.11 13.45
C TYR A 112 5.65 -1.74 12.68
N ILE A 113 4.88 -2.75 12.21
CA ILE A 113 3.58 -2.54 11.55
C ILE A 113 2.62 -1.81 12.51
N GLY A 114 2.50 -2.27 13.75
CA GLY A 114 1.64 -1.63 14.76
C GLY A 114 2.03 -0.19 15.04
N PHE A 115 3.33 0.08 15.20
CA PHE A 115 3.85 1.44 15.38
C PHE A 115 3.49 2.34 14.20
N ILE A 116 3.69 1.87 12.96
CA ILE A 116 3.39 2.64 11.76
C ILE A 116 1.91 2.94 11.63
N VAL A 117 1.02 2.00 11.94
CA VAL A 117 -0.43 2.22 11.90
C VAL A 117 -0.86 3.31 12.90
N ILE A 118 -0.32 3.27 14.12
CA ILE A 118 -0.59 4.30 15.14
C ILE A 118 -0.04 5.65 14.69
N ALA A 119 1.22 5.69 14.24
CA ALA A 119 1.86 6.91 13.77
C ALA A 119 1.11 7.52 12.57
N SER A 120 0.66 6.71 11.61
CA SER A 120 -0.14 7.18 10.48
C SER A 120 -1.50 7.70 10.92
N GLY A 121 -2.15 7.05 11.88
CA GLY A 121 -3.43 7.52 12.43
C GLY A 121 -3.29 8.89 13.09
N ILE A 122 -2.25 9.09 13.89
CA ILE A 122 -1.93 10.40 14.51
C ILE A 122 -1.59 11.43 13.42
N LEU A 123 -0.76 11.07 12.45
CA LEU A 123 -0.32 11.97 11.39
C LEU A 123 -1.50 12.49 10.57
N VAL A 124 -2.46 11.61 10.20
CA VAL A 124 -3.67 12.01 9.46
C VAL A 124 -4.51 13.02 10.26
N ILE A 125 -4.63 12.87 11.58
CA ILE A 125 -5.38 13.80 12.42
C ILE A 125 -4.72 15.19 12.46
N ILE A 126 -3.38 15.23 12.50
CA ILE A 126 -2.60 16.46 12.62
C ILE A 126 -2.40 17.16 11.26
N SER A 127 -2.21 16.40 10.19
CA SER A 127 -1.68 16.88 8.90
C SER A 127 -2.76 17.48 7.98
N LYS A 128 -3.64 18.31 8.50
CA LYS A 128 -4.80 18.85 7.75
C LYS A 128 -4.45 19.82 6.61
N ASN A 129 -3.22 20.36 6.55
CA ASN A 129 -2.85 21.47 5.66
C ASN A 129 -1.48 21.33 4.95
N LEU A 130 -0.95 20.11 4.79
CA LEU A 130 0.35 19.92 4.12
C LEU A 130 0.20 19.86 2.59
N VAL A 131 0.33 21.01 1.93
CA VAL A 131 0.42 21.09 0.46
C VAL A 131 1.88 21.30 0.07
N SER A 132 2.44 20.37 -0.72
CA SER A 132 3.80 20.49 -1.23
C SER A 132 3.79 20.62 -2.75
N GLU A 133 4.61 21.53 -3.27
CA GLU A 133 4.83 21.63 -4.71
C GLU A 133 5.55 20.39 -5.26
N PHE A 134 5.13 19.98 -6.45
CA PHE A 134 5.68 18.84 -7.18
C PHE A 134 7.16 19.06 -7.52
N SER A 135 7.99 18.06 -7.19
CA SER A 135 9.39 18.01 -7.59
C SER A 135 9.78 16.56 -7.86
N TRP A 136 10.55 16.32 -8.92
CA TRP A 136 11.02 14.98 -9.28
C TRP A 136 11.87 14.34 -8.19
N ASN A 137 12.70 15.13 -7.51
CA ASN A 137 13.53 14.64 -6.40
C ASN A 137 12.66 14.23 -5.20
N LYS A 138 11.65 15.05 -4.86
CA LYS A 138 10.69 14.71 -3.79
C LYS A 138 9.91 13.43 -4.16
N MET A 139 9.46 13.32 -5.40
CA MET A 139 8.74 12.14 -5.88
C MET A 139 9.60 10.87 -5.80
N ALA A 140 10.89 10.95 -6.19
CA ALA A 140 11.81 9.83 -6.07
C ALA A 140 11.99 9.38 -4.62
N ILE A 141 12.22 10.34 -3.71
CA ILE A 141 12.39 10.07 -2.27
C ILE A 141 11.13 9.44 -1.68
N ILE A 142 9.96 10.03 -1.93
CA ILE A 142 8.68 9.52 -1.41
C ILE A 142 8.37 8.14 -1.98
N SER A 143 8.62 7.93 -3.28
CA SER A 143 8.38 6.63 -3.92
C SER A 143 9.28 5.55 -3.35
N LEU A 144 10.58 5.83 -3.16
CA LEU A 144 11.52 4.87 -2.59
C LEU A 144 11.21 4.55 -1.13
N ILE A 145 11.06 5.57 -0.28
CA ILE A 145 10.75 5.37 1.14
C ILE A 145 9.41 4.67 1.31
N GLY A 146 8.38 5.13 0.59
CA GLY A 146 7.04 4.54 0.64
C GLY A 146 7.04 3.10 0.13
N SER A 147 7.73 2.80 -0.96
CA SER A 147 7.76 1.44 -1.50
C SER A 147 8.59 0.46 -0.68
N LEU A 148 9.73 0.89 -0.12
CA LEU A 148 10.49 0.11 0.86
C LEU A 148 9.61 -0.24 2.06
N ASN A 149 8.89 0.75 2.58
CA ASN A 149 7.98 0.55 3.68
C ASN A 149 6.81 -0.38 3.31
N LYS A 150 6.24 -0.22 2.12
CA LYS A 150 5.20 -1.10 1.57
C LYS A 150 5.67 -2.53 1.48
N GLY A 151 6.88 -2.77 0.98
CA GLY A 151 7.47 -4.09 0.93
C GLY A 151 7.67 -4.71 2.32
N LEU A 152 8.06 -3.89 3.31
CA LEU A 152 8.34 -4.36 4.67
C LEU A 152 7.04 -4.70 5.44
N THR A 153 6.02 -3.86 5.29
CA THR A 153 4.80 -3.87 6.11
C THR A 153 3.56 -4.38 5.41
N GLY A 154 3.58 -4.51 4.08
CA GLY A 154 2.37 -4.71 3.27
C GLY A 154 1.52 -3.44 3.13
N SER A 155 1.88 -2.33 3.78
CA SER A 155 1.06 -1.11 3.83
C SER A 155 1.15 -0.26 2.55
N GLY A 156 0.06 0.40 2.17
CA GLY A 156 0.06 1.32 1.02
C GLY A 156 0.72 2.66 1.34
N PHE A 157 1.26 3.33 0.32
CA PHE A 157 1.67 4.74 0.41
C PHE A 157 1.15 5.44 -0.84
N GLY A 158 0.19 6.33 -0.64
CA GLY A 158 -0.49 7.06 -1.71
C GLY A 158 -1.14 8.32 -1.15
N PRO A 159 -1.38 9.32 -2.00
CA PRO A 159 -1.96 10.58 -1.54
C PRO A 159 -3.40 10.31 -1.12
N VAL A 160 -3.71 10.57 0.14
CA VAL A 160 -5.09 10.75 0.59
C VAL A 160 -5.47 12.14 0.11
N ILE A 161 -6.35 12.16 -0.89
CA ILE A 161 -6.97 13.33 -1.52
C ILE A 161 -7.30 14.42 -0.50
#